data_AF-A0A914WE23-F1
#
_entry.id   AF-A0A914WE23-F1
#
_cell.length_a   1.000
_cell.length_b   1.000
_cell.length_c   1.000
_cell.angle_alpha   90.00
_cell.angle_beta   90.00
_cell.angle_gamma   90.00
#
_symmetry.space_group_name_H-M   'P 1'
#
loop_
_entity.id
_entity.type
_entity.pdbx_description
1 polymer ?
#
loop_
_entity_poly.entity_id
_entity_poly.type
_entity_poly.pdbx_seq_one_letter_code
_entity_poly.pdbx_strand_id
1 'polypeptide(L)'
;MLHVRAVSSLLLLLPFLAALFTEGNAAVGFDTQQTLSTSTLTCLKNNGYTFFIARVYHSYGAIDAVGIQNVQNAHAAGMPTVDGYLFPCLDVKCDSGASQAKATIDGLRAAGTTIGTLWLDIEAYHWPNDTTHNRQFILDMVNTAEAMGVKVGVYSAWYYWRDIVGLDFTDLSRLPLWWVYYNKEQTFDDFTHFGGWTVPTIHQYTGGTTIACGLFTDLDWHP
;
A
#
# COMPACT_ATOMS: atom_id res chain seq x y z
N MET A 1 75.11 -22.34 -18.51
CA MET A 1 74.10 -21.27 -18.61
C MET A 1 72.75 -21.91 -18.89
N LEU A 2 71.85 -21.99 -17.92
CA LEU A 2 70.43 -22.25 -18.15
C LEU A 2 69.65 -21.55 -17.04
N HIS A 3 68.76 -20.64 -17.44
CA HIS A 3 68.01 -19.75 -16.57
C HIS A 3 66.91 -20.48 -15.79
N VAL A 4 66.84 -20.24 -14.47
CA VAL A 4 65.65 -20.54 -13.66
C VAL A 4 64.68 -19.37 -13.84
N ARG A 5 63.50 -19.63 -14.41
CA ARG A 5 62.40 -18.66 -14.47
C ARG A 5 61.60 -18.72 -13.17
N ALA A 6 61.61 -17.64 -12.39
CA ALA A 6 60.69 -17.46 -11.28
C ALA A 6 59.29 -17.16 -11.84
N VAL A 7 58.30 -17.99 -11.47
CA VAL A 7 56.89 -17.71 -11.73
C VAL A 7 56.38 -16.89 -10.56
N SER A 8 56.10 -15.61 -10.79
CA SER A 8 55.52 -14.71 -9.81
C SER A 8 54.00 -14.91 -9.79
N SER A 9 53.48 -15.58 -8.77
CA SER A 9 52.04 -15.73 -8.56
C SER A 9 51.47 -14.45 -7.97
N LEU A 10 50.81 -13.65 -8.82
CA LEU A 10 50.06 -12.47 -8.41
C LEU A 10 48.71 -12.92 -7.82
N LEU A 11 48.56 -12.92 -6.49
CA LEU A 11 47.25 -13.10 -5.84
C LEU A 11 46.39 -11.85 -6.11
N LEU A 12 45.38 -12.00 -6.96
CA LEU A 12 44.28 -11.05 -7.12
C LEU A 12 43.35 -11.16 -5.90
N LEU A 13 43.47 -10.22 -4.96
CA LEU A 13 42.50 -10.00 -3.89
C LEU A 13 41.25 -9.36 -4.50
N LEU A 14 40.22 -10.17 -4.75
CA LEU A 14 38.87 -9.70 -5.05
C LEU A 14 38.26 -9.11 -3.78
N PRO A 15 37.82 -7.83 -3.77
CA PRO A 15 37.09 -7.29 -2.64
C PRO A 15 35.70 -7.93 -2.59
N PHE A 16 35.46 -8.76 -1.59
CA PHE A 16 34.11 -9.18 -1.22
C PHE A 16 33.36 -7.95 -0.71
N LEU A 17 32.52 -7.36 -1.57
CA LEU A 17 31.56 -6.34 -1.19
C LEU A 17 30.45 -7.04 -0.39
N ALA A 18 30.56 -7.03 0.94
CA ALA A 18 29.47 -7.49 1.80
C ALA A 18 28.30 -6.52 1.63
N ALA A 19 27.23 -6.98 0.99
CA ALA A 19 25.97 -6.26 0.98
C ALA A 19 25.44 -6.22 2.43
N LEU A 20 25.48 -5.03 3.04
CA LEU A 20 24.79 -4.77 4.30
C LEU A 20 23.29 -4.80 3.99
N PHE A 21 22.65 -5.93 4.26
CA PHE A 21 21.19 -5.99 4.35
C PHE A 21 20.80 -5.22 5.60
N THR A 22 20.19 -4.05 5.45
CA THR A 22 19.46 -3.42 6.55
C THR A 22 18.23 -4.28 6.78
N GLU A 23 18.24 -5.12 7.81
CA GLU A 23 17.02 -5.72 8.34
C GLU A 23 16.12 -4.54 8.75
N GLY A 24 15.05 -4.32 7.98
CA GLY A 24 13.96 -3.46 8.40
C GLY A 24 13.38 -4.03 9.68
N ASN A 25 13.07 -3.18 10.66
CA ASN A 25 12.26 -3.64 11.77
C ASN A 25 10.83 -3.82 11.26
N ALA A 26 10.30 -5.02 11.47
CA ALA A 26 8.89 -5.30 11.25
C ALA A 26 8.01 -4.23 11.92
N ALA A 27 7.07 -3.72 11.16
CA ALA A 27 6.15 -2.67 11.55
C ALA A 27 4.72 -3.21 11.58
N VAL A 28 3.98 -2.81 12.62
CA VAL A 28 2.54 -3.06 12.71
C VAL A 28 1.82 -1.75 12.46
N GLY A 29 0.79 -1.81 11.64
CA GLY A 29 -0.07 -0.69 11.32
C GLY A 29 -1.54 -1.09 11.39
N PHE A 30 -2.38 -0.18 10.96
CA PHE A 30 -3.81 -0.35 10.87
C PHE A 30 -4.38 0.58 9.81
N ASP A 31 -5.52 0.20 9.26
CA ASP A 31 -6.30 1.04 8.37
C ASP A 31 -7.72 1.21 8.90
N THR A 32 -8.32 2.38 8.67
CA THR A 32 -9.71 2.59 9.07
C THR A 32 -10.39 3.73 8.31
N GLN A 33 -11.72 3.61 8.25
CA GLN A 33 -12.64 4.68 7.88
C GLN A 33 -13.23 5.45 9.08
N GLN A 34 -12.97 5.00 10.32
CA GLN A 34 -13.57 5.60 11.51
C GLN A 34 -12.94 6.95 11.85
N THR A 35 -13.70 7.83 12.51
CA THR A 35 -13.17 9.10 13.02
C THR A 35 -12.14 8.85 14.12
N LEU A 36 -10.93 9.38 13.96
CA LEU A 36 -9.85 9.28 14.93
C LEU A 36 -9.44 10.66 15.43
N SER A 37 -9.31 10.81 16.75
CA SER A 37 -8.69 12.00 17.35
C SER A 37 -7.16 11.89 17.33
N THR A 38 -6.48 13.03 17.38
CA THR A 38 -5.02 13.08 17.60
C THR A 38 -4.59 12.35 18.87
N SER A 39 -5.40 12.38 19.94
CA SER A 39 -5.12 11.66 21.19
C SER A 39 -5.18 10.14 21.02
N THR A 40 -6.14 9.63 20.24
CA THR A 40 -6.24 8.20 19.91
C THR A 40 -5.03 7.77 19.08
N LEU A 41 -4.67 8.54 18.05
CA LEU A 41 -3.51 8.26 17.21
C LEU A 41 -2.18 8.34 17.97
N THR A 42 -2.06 9.28 18.91
CA THR A 42 -0.89 9.37 19.81
C THR A 42 -0.81 8.14 20.71
N CYS A 43 -1.95 7.70 21.26
CA CYS A 43 -2.03 6.50 22.07
C CYS A 43 -1.62 5.25 21.27
N LEU A 44 -2.13 5.09 20.05
CA LEU A 44 -1.76 3.97 19.17
C LEU A 44 -0.27 3.98 18.84
N LYS A 45 0.28 5.13 18.46
CA LYS A 45 1.73 5.26 18.22
C LYS A 45 2.56 4.83 19.44
N ASN A 46 2.17 5.26 20.63
CA ASN A 46 2.85 4.88 21.88
C ASN A 46 2.71 3.39 22.22
N ASN A 47 1.73 2.69 21.62
CA ASN A 47 1.54 1.25 21.73
C ASN A 47 2.23 0.48 20.57
N GLY A 48 3.09 1.13 19.79
CA GLY A 48 3.93 0.47 18.80
C GLY A 48 3.34 0.35 17.39
N TYR A 49 2.19 0.98 17.12
CA TYR A 49 1.68 1.11 15.75
C TYR A 49 2.46 2.21 15.03
N THR A 50 3.12 1.87 13.92
CA THR A 50 4.08 2.77 13.25
C THR A 50 3.64 3.24 11.87
N PHE A 51 2.56 2.68 11.31
CA PHE A 51 1.93 3.20 10.11
C PHE A 51 0.41 3.17 10.20
N PHE A 52 -0.23 4.08 9.46
CA PHE A 52 -1.68 4.23 9.40
C PHE A 52 -2.13 4.51 7.97
N ILE A 53 -3.20 3.84 7.51
CA ILE A 53 -3.80 4.03 6.18
C ILE A 53 -5.26 4.50 6.33
N ALA A 54 -5.56 5.76 5.98
CA ALA A 54 -6.91 6.31 6.10
C ALA A 54 -7.74 6.09 4.83
N ARG A 55 -9.04 5.78 4.92
CA ARG A 55 -9.90 5.91 3.72
C ARG A 55 -10.00 7.37 3.32
N VAL A 56 -9.59 7.75 2.12
CA VAL A 56 -9.62 9.15 1.65
C VAL A 56 -10.61 9.39 0.51
N TYR A 57 -11.24 8.33 0.00
CA TYR A 57 -12.30 8.41 -1.00
C TYR A 57 -13.30 7.26 -0.82
N HIS A 58 -14.58 7.57 -1.01
CA HIS A 58 -15.69 6.64 -0.84
C HIS A 58 -16.07 5.95 -2.13
N SER A 59 -16.47 4.68 -2.01
CA SER A 59 -17.03 3.90 -3.11
C SER A 59 -18.41 4.35 -3.57
N TYR A 60 -18.95 5.45 -3.01
CA TYR A 60 -20.13 6.15 -3.51
C TYR A 60 -19.81 7.41 -4.34
N GLY A 61 -18.53 7.74 -4.55
CA GLY A 61 -18.11 8.77 -5.50
C GLY A 61 -17.81 10.14 -4.88
N ALA A 62 -17.24 10.18 -3.68
CA ALA A 62 -16.85 11.44 -3.04
C ALA A 62 -15.58 11.29 -2.21
N ILE A 63 -14.85 12.41 -2.02
CA ILE A 63 -13.74 12.46 -1.07
C ILE A 63 -14.22 12.15 0.36
N ASP A 64 -13.40 11.44 1.13
CA ASP A 64 -13.68 11.13 2.52
C ASP A 64 -13.08 12.22 3.42
N ALA A 65 -13.89 13.22 3.78
CA ALA A 65 -13.46 14.32 4.66
C ALA A 65 -13.05 13.85 6.06
N VAL A 66 -13.65 12.76 6.57
CA VAL A 66 -13.24 12.16 7.85
C VAL A 66 -11.86 11.53 7.70
N GLY A 67 -11.65 10.79 6.61
CA GLY A 67 -10.35 10.29 6.19
C GLY A 67 -9.24 11.31 6.12
N ILE A 68 -9.49 12.39 5.38
CA ILE A 68 -8.53 13.50 5.22
C ILE A 68 -8.23 14.16 6.58
N GLN A 69 -9.25 14.30 7.45
CA GLN A 69 -9.04 14.79 8.82
C GLN A 69 -8.20 13.80 9.65
N ASN A 70 -8.38 12.48 9.48
CA ASN A 70 -7.57 11.48 10.15
C ASN A 70 -6.10 11.54 9.70
N VAL A 71 -5.84 11.80 8.42
CA VAL A 71 -4.47 12.02 7.90
C VAL A 71 -3.82 13.21 8.63
N GLN A 72 -4.51 14.35 8.73
CA GLN A 72 -4.01 15.50 9.49
C GLN A 72 -3.76 15.16 10.96
N ASN A 73 -4.70 14.43 11.59
CA ASN A 73 -4.58 14.04 12.99
C ASN A 73 -3.41 13.06 13.21
N ALA A 74 -3.09 12.20 12.25
CA ALA A 74 -1.99 11.25 12.32
C ALA A 74 -0.64 11.96 12.21
N HIS A 75 -0.53 12.93 11.31
CA HIS A 75 0.64 13.83 11.23
C HIS A 75 0.82 14.61 12.53
N ALA A 76 -0.25 15.20 13.06
CA ALA A 76 -0.21 15.93 14.34
C ALA A 76 0.16 15.03 15.53
N ALA A 77 -0.25 13.76 15.50
CA ALA A 77 0.15 12.75 16.49
C ALA A 77 1.60 12.28 16.30
N GLY A 78 2.26 12.65 15.21
CA GLY A 78 3.62 12.25 14.85
C GLY A 78 3.72 10.76 14.49
N MET A 79 2.70 10.22 13.81
CA MET A 79 2.74 8.86 13.24
C MET A 79 3.88 8.77 12.20
N PRO A 80 4.76 7.76 12.24
CA PRO A 80 5.91 7.69 11.33
C PRO A 80 5.53 7.60 9.84
N THR A 81 4.53 6.78 9.51
CA THR A 81 4.02 6.62 8.15
C THR A 81 2.53 6.85 8.12
N VAL A 82 2.08 7.73 7.22
CA VAL A 82 0.66 8.08 7.04
C VAL A 82 0.33 7.99 5.57
N ASP A 83 -0.50 7.02 5.22
CA ASP A 83 -0.97 6.74 3.87
C ASP A 83 -2.49 6.94 3.79
N GLY A 84 -3.04 6.83 2.58
CA GLY A 84 -4.48 6.83 2.38
C GLY A 84 -4.90 5.82 1.33
N TYR A 85 -6.14 5.35 1.40
CA TYR A 85 -6.72 4.47 0.39
C TYR A 85 -7.96 5.07 -0.28
N LEU A 86 -8.09 4.84 -1.57
CA LEU A 86 -9.22 5.22 -2.40
C LEU A 86 -10.03 3.95 -2.68
N PHE A 87 -11.27 3.90 -2.20
CA PHE A 87 -12.22 2.84 -2.54
C PHE A 87 -13.06 3.30 -3.73
N PRO A 88 -12.81 2.81 -4.96
CA PRO A 88 -13.40 3.37 -6.16
C PRO A 88 -14.92 3.21 -6.19
N CYS A 89 -15.59 4.24 -6.69
CA CYS A 89 -16.98 4.13 -7.08
C CYS A 89 -17.11 3.61 -8.51
N LEU A 90 -17.97 2.61 -8.70
CA LEU A 90 -18.15 1.92 -9.99
C LEU A 90 -19.58 2.02 -10.52
N ASP A 91 -20.44 2.79 -9.83
CA ASP A 91 -21.79 3.11 -10.31
C ASP A 91 -21.70 3.98 -11.58
N VAL A 92 -22.64 3.80 -12.51
CA VAL A 92 -22.70 4.56 -13.77
C VAL A 92 -22.75 6.08 -13.58
N LYS A 93 -23.21 6.55 -12.41
CA LYS A 93 -23.26 7.98 -12.07
C LYS A 93 -21.92 8.54 -11.56
N CYS A 94 -20.97 7.66 -11.24
CA CYS A 94 -19.69 8.06 -10.69
C CYS A 94 -18.72 8.50 -11.78
N ASP A 95 -17.79 9.37 -11.39
CA ASP A 95 -16.76 9.88 -12.29
C ASP A 95 -15.79 8.79 -12.74
N SER A 96 -15.02 9.06 -13.79
CA SER A 96 -13.95 8.15 -14.26
C SER A 96 -12.88 7.93 -13.19
N GLY A 97 -12.15 6.81 -13.27
CA GLY A 97 -11.04 6.50 -12.36
C GLY A 97 -10.04 7.66 -12.23
N ALA A 98 -9.65 8.26 -13.36
CA ALA A 98 -8.79 9.45 -13.37
C ALA A 98 -9.35 10.60 -12.51
N SER A 99 -10.64 10.92 -12.65
CA SER A 99 -11.29 11.97 -11.87
C SER A 99 -11.38 11.64 -10.39
N GLN A 100 -11.62 10.38 -10.02
CA GLN A 100 -11.66 9.95 -8.62
C GLN A 100 -10.29 10.10 -7.95
N ALA A 101 -9.22 9.64 -8.61
CA ALA A 101 -7.85 9.80 -8.15
C ALA A 101 -7.48 11.29 -8.02
N LYS A 102 -7.79 12.09 -9.04
CA LYS A 102 -7.54 13.54 -9.02
C LYS A 102 -8.27 14.23 -7.88
N ALA A 103 -9.57 13.98 -7.70
CA ALA A 103 -10.38 14.58 -6.65
C ALA A 103 -9.84 14.24 -5.25
N THR A 104 -9.40 12.99 -5.05
CA THR A 104 -8.78 12.54 -3.80
C THR A 104 -7.52 13.35 -3.48
N ILE A 105 -6.60 13.46 -4.45
CA ILE A 105 -5.33 14.16 -4.27
C ILE A 105 -5.53 15.67 -4.09
N ASP A 106 -6.43 16.27 -4.88
CA ASP A 106 -6.77 17.68 -4.73
C ASP A 106 -7.43 17.96 -3.37
N GLY A 107 -8.27 17.05 -2.87
CA GLY A 107 -8.88 17.14 -1.54
C GLY A 107 -7.85 17.16 -0.41
N LEU A 108 -6.87 16.25 -0.44
CA LEU A 108 -5.76 16.24 0.52
C LEU A 108 -4.95 17.55 0.48
N ARG A 109 -4.62 18.02 -0.73
CA ARG A 109 -3.86 19.28 -0.92
C ARG A 109 -4.64 20.50 -0.47
N ALA A 110 -5.92 20.57 -0.77
CA ALA A 110 -6.80 21.66 -0.34
C ALA A 110 -6.92 21.71 1.20
N ALA A 111 -6.87 20.55 1.86
CA ALA A 111 -6.79 20.46 3.32
C ALA A 111 -5.38 20.73 3.87
N GLY A 112 -4.38 21.02 3.04
CA GLY A 112 -3.02 21.29 3.48
C GLY A 112 -2.32 20.08 4.08
N THR A 113 -2.68 18.86 3.66
CA THR A 113 -2.07 17.61 4.13
C THR A 113 -1.59 16.74 2.98
N THR A 114 -0.81 15.71 3.30
CA THR A 114 -0.23 14.77 2.33
C THR A 114 -0.25 13.35 2.87
N ILE A 115 -0.12 12.39 1.97
CA ILE A 115 0.05 10.96 2.27
C ILE A 115 1.35 10.48 1.64
N GLY A 116 1.93 9.41 2.17
CA GLY A 116 3.10 8.75 1.58
C GLY A 116 2.74 8.01 0.29
N THR A 117 1.69 7.20 0.37
CA THR A 117 1.15 6.36 -0.71
C THR A 117 -0.37 6.48 -0.77
N LEU A 118 -0.91 6.57 -1.99
CA LEU A 118 -2.32 6.34 -2.27
C LEU A 118 -2.53 4.87 -2.66
N TRP A 119 -3.19 4.10 -1.80
CA TRP A 119 -3.55 2.71 -2.06
C TRP A 119 -4.88 2.65 -2.82
N LEU A 120 -4.91 1.94 -3.94
CA LEU A 120 -6.15 1.67 -4.67
C LEU A 120 -6.77 0.39 -4.13
N ASP A 121 -7.94 0.52 -3.51
CA ASP A 121 -8.66 -0.61 -2.91
C ASP A 121 -9.43 -1.38 -4.00
N ILE A 122 -8.80 -2.45 -4.51
CA ILE A 122 -9.32 -3.28 -5.59
C ILE A 122 -9.82 -4.61 -5.01
N GLU A 123 -11.02 -4.56 -4.45
CA GLU A 123 -11.71 -5.71 -3.84
C GLU A 123 -13.09 -5.99 -4.44
N ALA A 124 -13.72 -7.09 -4.02
CA ALA A 124 -14.98 -7.59 -4.56
C ALA A 124 -16.19 -6.71 -4.22
N TYR A 125 -16.29 -5.55 -4.89
CA TYR A 125 -17.37 -4.58 -4.71
C TYR A 125 -17.75 -3.92 -6.04
N HIS A 126 -18.94 -4.25 -6.57
CA HIS A 126 -19.57 -3.63 -7.75
C HIS A 126 -18.80 -3.62 -9.09
N TRP A 127 -17.63 -4.27 -9.19
CA TRP A 127 -16.91 -4.39 -10.45
C TRP A 127 -17.77 -5.09 -11.53
N PRO A 128 -17.88 -4.52 -12.74
CA PRO A 128 -18.55 -5.19 -13.84
C PRO A 128 -17.74 -6.40 -14.30
N ASN A 129 -18.42 -7.37 -14.92
CA ASN A 129 -17.78 -8.51 -15.57
C ASN A 129 -17.17 -8.12 -16.93
N ASP A 130 -16.24 -7.16 -16.91
CA ASP A 130 -15.48 -6.67 -18.06
C ASP A 130 -14.06 -6.35 -17.60
N THR A 131 -13.17 -7.33 -17.72
CA THR A 131 -11.77 -7.21 -17.30
C THR A 131 -11.03 -6.13 -18.09
N THR A 132 -11.38 -5.88 -19.35
CA THR A 132 -10.71 -4.85 -20.16
C THR A 132 -11.04 -3.47 -19.64
N HIS A 133 -12.33 -3.22 -19.36
CA HIS A 133 -12.77 -1.98 -18.74
C HIS A 133 -12.14 -1.78 -17.37
N ASN A 134 -12.15 -2.81 -16.52
CA ASN A 134 -11.60 -2.73 -15.17
C ASN A 134 -10.10 -2.42 -15.16
N ARG A 135 -9.32 -3.09 -16.03
CA ARG A 135 -7.89 -2.80 -16.21
C ARG A 135 -7.66 -1.33 -16.57
N GLN A 136 -8.40 -0.80 -17.55
CA GLN A 136 -8.25 0.58 -17.98
C GLN A 136 -8.65 1.56 -16.87
N PHE A 137 -9.75 1.31 -16.17
CA PHE A 137 -10.21 2.14 -15.06
C PHE A 137 -9.15 2.26 -13.95
N ILE A 138 -8.48 1.15 -13.60
CA ILE A 138 -7.40 1.14 -12.61
C ILE A 138 -6.16 1.84 -13.14
N LEU A 139 -5.77 1.59 -14.40
CA LEU A 139 -4.64 2.29 -15.03
C LEU A 139 -4.86 3.81 -15.06
N ASP A 140 -6.08 4.27 -15.31
CA ASP A 140 -6.41 5.70 -15.30
C ASP A 140 -6.23 6.33 -13.91
N MET A 141 -6.60 5.61 -12.84
CA MET A 141 -6.32 6.04 -11.45
C MET A 141 -4.82 6.15 -11.19
N VAL A 142 -4.06 5.08 -11.51
CA VAL A 142 -2.60 4.99 -11.31
C VAL A 142 -1.90 6.12 -12.06
N ASN A 143 -2.14 6.23 -13.37
CA ASN A 143 -1.48 7.21 -14.24
C ASN A 143 -1.77 8.64 -13.78
N THR A 144 -2.99 8.92 -13.35
CA THR A 144 -3.36 10.25 -12.84
C THR A 144 -2.63 10.57 -11.55
N ALA A 145 -2.63 9.65 -10.58
CA ALA A 145 -1.95 9.86 -9.31
C ALA A 145 -0.42 10.05 -9.48
N GLU A 146 0.21 9.24 -10.32
CA GLU A 146 1.65 9.36 -10.63
C GLU A 146 1.97 10.65 -11.37
N ALA A 147 1.15 11.04 -12.35
CA ALA A 147 1.31 12.33 -13.05
C ALA A 147 1.15 13.53 -12.10
N MET A 148 0.39 13.36 -11.02
CA MET A 148 0.26 14.34 -9.95
C MET A 148 1.41 14.25 -8.92
N GLY A 149 2.36 13.33 -9.07
CA GLY A 149 3.52 13.16 -8.18
C GLY A 149 3.21 12.44 -6.87
N VAL A 150 2.14 11.64 -6.82
CA VAL A 150 1.76 10.82 -5.67
C VAL A 150 2.16 9.37 -5.92
N LYS A 151 2.77 8.71 -4.92
CA LYS A 151 3.08 7.28 -5.01
C LYS A 151 1.78 6.47 -4.93
N VAL A 152 1.72 5.37 -5.68
CA VAL A 152 0.54 4.51 -5.75
C VAL A 152 0.89 3.10 -5.31
N GLY A 153 -0.01 2.46 -4.58
CA GLY A 153 0.00 1.04 -4.28
C GLY A 153 -1.35 0.40 -4.60
N VAL A 154 -1.40 -0.92 -4.63
CA VAL A 154 -2.63 -1.68 -4.87
C VAL A 154 -2.96 -2.48 -3.62
N TYR A 155 -4.19 -2.36 -3.12
CA TYR A 155 -4.76 -3.31 -2.18
C TYR A 155 -5.57 -4.35 -2.94
N SER A 156 -5.27 -5.63 -2.73
CA SER A 156 -6.05 -6.71 -3.34
C SER A 156 -5.73 -8.09 -2.74
N ALA A 157 -6.52 -9.08 -3.16
CA ALA A 157 -6.29 -10.50 -2.92
C ALA A 157 -6.17 -11.24 -4.25
N TRP A 158 -5.59 -12.45 -4.22
CA TRP A 158 -5.50 -13.32 -5.39
C TRP A 158 -6.86 -13.50 -6.09
N TYR A 159 -7.92 -13.76 -5.32
CA TYR A 159 -9.27 -13.99 -5.85
C TYR A 159 -9.90 -12.73 -6.43
N TYR A 160 -9.70 -11.58 -5.77
CA TYR A 160 -10.18 -10.29 -6.28
C TYR A 160 -9.49 -9.95 -7.58
N TRP A 161 -8.16 -10.09 -7.65
CA TRP A 161 -7.40 -9.83 -8.87
C TRP A 161 -7.85 -10.72 -10.02
N ARG A 162 -8.00 -12.03 -9.78
CA ARG A 162 -8.51 -12.99 -10.76
C ARG A 162 -9.86 -12.55 -11.34
N ASP A 163 -10.79 -12.18 -10.47
CA ASP A 163 -12.18 -11.94 -10.87
C ASP A 163 -12.39 -10.55 -11.47
N ILE A 164 -11.63 -9.54 -11.03
CA ILE A 164 -11.80 -8.14 -11.45
C ILE A 164 -11.00 -7.86 -12.73
N VAL A 165 -9.73 -8.28 -12.78
CA VAL A 165 -8.81 -7.93 -13.88
C VAL A 165 -8.20 -9.13 -14.58
N GLY A 166 -8.26 -10.33 -14.01
CA GLY A 166 -7.57 -11.52 -14.54
C GLY A 166 -6.12 -11.60 -14.09
N LEU A 167 -5.66 -12.82 -13.79
CA LEU A 167 -4.31 -13.08 -13.24
C LEU A 167 -3.17 -12.76 -14.21
N ASP A 168 -3.45 -12.72 -15.51
CA ASP A 168 -2.53 -12.35 -16.58
C ASP A 168 -2.24 -10.85 -16.65
N PHE A 169 -3.02 -10.02 -15.94
CA PHE A 169 -2.77 -8.59 -15.87
C PHE A 169 -1.59 -8.29 -14.94
N THR A 170 -0.45 -7.94 -15.54
CA THR A 170 0.83 -7.75 -14.84
C THR A 170 1.38 -6.33 -14.87
N ASP A 171 0.70 -5.41 -15.56
CA ASP A 171 1.15 -4.02 -15.80
C ASP A 171 1.37 -3.23 -14.49
N LEU A 172 0.73 -3.66 -13.41
CA LEU A 172 0.78 -3.01 -12.09
C LEU A 172 1.75 -3.68 -11.10
N SER A 173 2.42 -4.78 -11.48
CA SER A 173 3.37 -5.51 -10.62
C SER A 173 4.57 -4.67 -10.15
N ARG A 174 4.85 -3.55 -10.81
CA ARG A 174 5.86 -2.56 -10.40
C ARG A 174 5.46 -1.75 -9.16
N LEU A 175 4.16 -1.73 -8.82
CA LEU A 175 3.63 -1.01 -7.66
C LEU A 175 3.71 -1.89 -6.41
N PRO A 176 3.85 -1.31 -5.21
CA PRO A 176 3.74 -2.06 -3.97
C PRO A 176 2.35 -2.68 -3.82
N LEU A 177 2.30 -3.88 -3.23
CA LEU A 177 1.08 -4.63 -2.99
C LEU A 177 0.76 -4.64 -1.49
N TRP A 178 -0.43 -4.17 -1.14
CA TRP A 178 -1.07 -4.36 0.15
C TRP A 178 -1.99 -5.57 0.02
N TRP A 179 -1.45 -6.72 0.38
CA TRP A 179 -2.10 -8.00 0.22
C TRP A 179 -3.05 -8.28 1.37
N VAL A 180 -4.29 -8.65 1.10
CA VAL A 180 -5.24 -9.08 2.13
C VAL A 180 -5.36 -10.60 2.18
N TYR A 181 -5.13 -11.14 3.38
CA TYR A 181 -5.42 -12.52 3.73
C TYR A 181 -5.50 -12.69 5.25
N TYR A 182 -6.70 -12.92 5.78
CA TYR A 182 -6.93 -12.94 7.22
C TYR A 182 -6.52 -14.26 7.90
N ASN A 183 -5.22 -14.54 7.95
CA ASN A 183 -4.64 -15.70 8.64
C ASN A 183 -4.20 -15.40 10.09
N LYS A 184 -4.25 -14.13 10.52
CA LYS A 184 -3.77 -13.65 11.83
C LYS A 184 -2.26 -13.80 12.05
N GLU A 185 -1.49 -13.97 10.98
CA GLU A 185 -0.04 -14.12 11.02
C GLU A 185 0.64 -12.91 10.36
N GLN A 186 1.70 -12.40 11.00
CA GLN A 186 2.51 -11.30 10.49
C GLN A 186 3.61 -11.83 9.57
N THR A 187 3.21 -12.51 8.48
CA THR A 187 4.11 -13.20 7.55
C THR A 187 3.56 -13.12 6.13
N PHE A 188 4.39 -13.38 5.12
CA PHE A 188 3.94 -13.55 3.74
C PHE A 188 3.89 -15.04 3.32
N ASP A 189 3.94 -15.97 4.26
CA ASP A 189 4.13 -17.41 3.96
C ASP A 189 2.97 -18.01 3.14
N ASP A 190 1.75 -17.48 3.31
CA ASP A 190 0.55 -17.87 2.56
C ASP A 190 0.37 -17.10 1.24
N PHE A 191 1.31 -16.20 0.88
CA PHE A 191 1.19 -15.42 -0.33
C PHE A 191 1.34 -16.31 -1.58
N THR A 192 0.28 -16.38 -2.37
CA THR A 192 0.33 -16.98 -3.71
C THR A 192 0.58 -15.89 -4.73
N HIS A 193 1.59 -16.04 -5.59
CA HIS A 193 1.89 -15.07 -6.65
C HIS A 193 0.67 -14.84 -7.57
N PHE A 194 0.36 -13.58 -7.87
CA PHE A 194 -0.64 -13.17 -8.85
C PHE A 194 -0.27 -11.83 -9.46
N GLY A 195 -0.82 -11.52 -10.64
CA GLY A 195 -0.69 -10.18 -11.24
C GLY A 195 0.75 -9.71 -11.43
N GLY A 196 1.71 -10.63 -11.49
CA GLY A 196 3.15 -10.36 -11.57
C GLY A 196 3.85 -10.10 -10.23
N TRP A 197 3.12 -9.93 -9.12
CA TRP A 197 3.72 -9.83 -7.79
C TRP A 197 4.28 -11.16 -7.31
N THR A 198 5.51 -11.13 -6.81
CA THR A 198 6.20 -12.27 -6.20
C THR A 198 6.41 -12.10 -4.70
N VAL A 199 6.25 -10.87 -4.19
CA VAL A 199 6.27 -10.57 -2.76
C VAL A 199 5.39 -9.35 -2.49
N PRO A 200 4.55 -9.35 -1.44
CA PRO A 200 3.83 -8.16 -1.01
C PRO A 200 4.73 -7.11 -0.36
N THR A 201 4.17 -5.93 -0.16
CA THR A 201 4.78 -4.85 0.65
C THR A 201 4.12 -4.77 2.03
N ILE A 202 2.79 -4.87 2.08
CA ILE A 202 2.00 -4.87 3.31
C ILE A 202 1.10 -6.11 3.28
N HIS A 203 0.81 -6.67 4.45
CA HIS A 203 -0.20 -7.71 4.63
C HIS A 203 -1.26 -7.27 5.63
N GLN A 204 -2.51 -7.17 5.18
CA GLN A 204 -3.66 -7.03 6.06
C GLN A 204 -4.04 -8.41 6.59
N TYR A 205 -3.60 -8.73 7.80
CA TYR A 205 -3.62 -10.08 8.36
C TYR A 205 -4.78 -10.32 9.32
N THR A 206 -5.44 -9.26 9.81
CA THR A 206 -6.62 -9.36 10.65
C THR A 206 -7.65 -8.31 10.27
N GLY A 207 -8.87 -8.74 9.96
CA GLY A 207 -10.02 -7.84 9.81
C GLY A 207 -10.88 -7.78 11.08
N GLY A 208 -11.37 -6.59 11.42
CA GLY A 208 -12.39 -6.34 12.44
C GLY A 208 -11.99 -6.80 13.85
N THR A 209 -10.99 -6.14 14.45
CA THR A 209 -10.52 -6.45 15.80
C THR A 209 -10.38 -5.20 16.68
N THR A 210 -10.58 -5.35 18.00
CA THR A 210 -10.28 -4.27 18.95
C THR A 210 -8.81 -4.27 19.29
N ILE A 211 -8.14 -3.15 19.05
CA ILE A 211 -6.72 -2.93 19.32
C ILE A 211 -6.53 -2.01 20.52
N ALA A 212 -5.28 -1.60 20.79
CA ALA A 212 -4.99 -0.64 21.85
C ALA A 212 -5.87 0.62 21.73
N CYS A 213 -6.09 1.31 22.85
CA CYS A 213 -6.88 2.55 22.89
C CYS A 213 -8.37 2.36 22.50
N GLY A 214 -8.85 1.11 22.42
CA GLY A 214 -10.26 0.77 22.20
C GLY A 214 -10.74 0.91 20.75
N LEU A 215 -9.83 1.11 19.79
CA LEU A 215 -10.18 1.21 18.38
C LEU A 215 -10.56 -0.19 17.82
N PHE A 216 -11.70 -0.31 17.17
CA PHE A 216 -12.07 -1.50 16.38
C PHE A 216 -11.64 -1.28 14.93
N THR A 217 -10.75 -2.10 14.38
CA THR A 217 -10.09 -1.80 13.09
C THR A 217 -9.46 -3.04 12.48
N ASP A 218 -8.93 -2.88 11.26
CA ASP A 218 -8.13 -3.88 10.58
C ASP A 218 -6.63 -3.68 10.92
N LEU A 219 -5.85 -4.77 10.94
CA LEU A 219 -4.43 -4.75 11.27
C LEU A 219 -3.57 -5.14 10.07
N ASP A 220 -2.49 -4.38 9.95
CA ASP A 220 -1.53 -4.48 8.86
C ASP A 220 -0.12 -4.76 9.36
N TRP A 221 0.66 -5.46 8.55
CA TRP A 221 2.04 -5.78 8.82
C TRP A 221 2.94 -5.46 7.63
N HIS A 222 4.12 -4.95 7.93
CA HIS A 222 5.22 -4.77 6.99
C HIS A 222 6.49 -5.40 7.60
N PRO A 223 7.27 -6.20 6.85
CA PRO A 223 8.49 -6.85 7.35
C PRO A 223 9.61 -5.88 7.72
#